data_AF-A0A1G2XQ76-F1
#
_entry.id   AF-A0A1G2XQ76-F1
#
_cell.length_a   1.000
_cell.length_b   1.000
_cell.length_c   1.000
_cell.angle_alpha   90.00
_cell.angle_beta   90.00
_cell.angle_gamma   90.00
#
_symmetry.space_group_name_H-M   'P 1'
#
loop_
_entity.id
_entity.type
_entity.pdbx_description
1 polymer ?
#
loop_
_entity_poly.entity_id
_entity_poly.type
_entity_poly.pdbx_seq_one_letter_code
_entity_poly.pdbx_strand_id
1 'polypeptide(L)'
;MSISKREKKGLFIIFVDLHNNMQLTDNTKVYNVSDIDLIETANILRETFRESDIIGRIERDEFAVIPIDAHRDSPGIMDERLLDFTVGIIKQKCRHRPPTLTW
;
A
#
# COMPACT_ATOMS: atom_id res chain seq x y z
N MET A 1 1.22 18.70 9.33
CA MET A 1 2.19 19.56 8.61
C MET A 1 3.13 20.38 9.50
N SER A 2 2.85 20.55 10.81
CA SER A 2 3.74 21.31 11.72
C SER A 2 5.14 20.69 11.84
N ILE A 3 5.24 19.36 11.88
CA ILE A 3 6.50 18.66 12.13
C ILE A 3 7.50 18.79 10.97
N SER A 4 7.08 18.56 9.72
CA SER A 4 7.98 18.71 8.55
C SER A 4 8.43 20.15 8.35
N LYS A 5 7.55 21.13 8.60
CA LYS A 5 7.88 22.57 8.58
C LYS A 5 8.89 22.94 9.67
N ARG A 6 8.72 22.44 10.89
CA ARG A 6 9.64 22.70 12.01
C ARG A 6 11.01 22.09 11.76
N GLU A 7 11.04 20.88 11.22
CA GLU A 7 12.28 20.14 10.98
C GLU A 7 12.95 20.50 9.64
N LYS A 8 12.30 21.32 8.78
CA LYS A 8 12.73 21.68 7.42
C LYS A 8 13.05 20.48 6.53
N LYS A 9 12.28 19.40 6.68
CA LYS A 9 12.48 18.14 5.96
C LYS A 9 11.36 17.89 4.94
N GLY A 10 11.70 17.19 3.87
CA GLY A 10 10.72 16.64 2.94
C GLY A 10 9.78 15.66 3.65
N LEU A 11 8.53 15.60 3.18
CA LEU A 11 7.51 14.68 3.67
C LEU A 11 7.04 13.85 2.48
N PHE A 12 7.01 12.53 2.64
CA PHE A 12 6.36 11.63 1.70
C PHE A 12 4.99 11.23 2.24
N ILE A 13 4.03 11.10 1.32
CA ILE A 13 2.74 10.47 1.59
C ILE A 13 2.55 9.46 0.46
N ILE A 14 2.40 8.20 0.82
CA ILE A 14 2.13 7.13 -0.13
C ILE A 14 0.64 6.80 -0.01
N PHE A 15 -0.08 6.90 -1.13
CA PHE A 15 -1.43 6.39 -1.23
C PHE A 15 -1.41 4.99 -1.83
N VAL A 16 -2.16 4.09 -1.21
CA VAL A 16 -2.29 2.69 -1.58
C VAL A 16 -3.75 2.41 -1.86
N ASP A 17 -4.08 2.14 -3.11
CA ASP A 17 -5.39 1.67 -3.54
C ASP A 17 -5.27 0.21 -3.98
N LEU A 18 -6.01 -0.68 -3.30
CA LEU A 18 -6.00 -2.11 -3.59
C LEU A 18 -6.71 -2.46 -4.92
N HIS A 19 -7.62 -1.59 -5.41
CA HIS A 19 -8.49 -1.82 -6.56
C HIS A 19 -8.41 -0.73 -7.64
N ASN A 20 -7.23 -0.52 -8.23
CA ASN A 20 -7.08 0.52 -9.27
C ASN A 20 -7.49 0.11 -10.71
N ASN A 21 -8.06 -1.09 -10.98
CA ASN A 21 -8.10 -1.59 -12.37
C ASN A 21 -9.45 -2.15 -12.85
N MET A 22 -10.56 -1.89 -12.17
CA MET A 22 -11.84 -2.53 -12.54
C MET A 22 -12.60 -1.85 -13.67
N GLN A 23 -12.20 -0.66 -14.12
CA GLN A 23 -12.96 0.08 -15.14
C GLN A 23 -12.52 -0.16 -16.59
N LEU A 24 -11.45 -0.91 -16.85
CA LEU A 24 -10.93 -1.05 -18.23
C LEU A 24 -11.54 -2.21 -19.02
N THR A 25 -12.24 -3.15 -18.37
CA THR A 25 -12.84 -4.30 -19.08
C THR A 25 -14.13 -4.77 -18.40
N ASP A 26 -15.25 -4.45 -19.05
CA ASP A 26 -16.56 -5.15 -18.96
C ASP A 26 -17.30 -5.20 -17.60
N ASN A 27 -18.06 -4.13 -17.36
CA ASN A 27 -19.44 -4.02 -16.85
C ASN A 27 -20.10 -4.94 -15.79
N THR A 28 -19.54 -6.00 -15.21
CA THR A 28 -20.34 -6.82 -14.25
C THR A 28 -19.64 -7.48 -13.07
N LYS A 29 -18.40 -7.13 -12.75
CA LYS A 29 -17.79 -7.58 -11.49
C LYS A 29 -17.19 -6.39 -10.76
N VAL A 30 -17.85 -5.92 -9.71
CA VAL A 30 -17.17 -5.16 -8.66
C VAL A 30 -16.55 -6.21 -7.75
N TYR A 31 -15.22 -6.30 -7.74
CA TYR A 31 -14.51 -7.15 -6.81
C TYR A 31 -14.61 -6.47 -5.45
N ASN A 32 -15.48 -6.98 -4.59
CA ASN A 32 -15.55 -6.52 -3.22
C ASN A 32 -14.33 -7.05 -2.49
N VAL A 33 -13.55 -6.13 -1.93
CA VAL A 33 -12.41 -6.44 -1.07
C VAL A 33 -12.94 -7.21 0.13
N SER A 34 -12.40 -8.40 0.38
CA SER A 34 -12.78 -9.13 1.58
C SER A 34 -12.08 -8.54 2.81
N ASP A 35 -12.65 -8.76 4.00
CA ASP A 35 -11.99 -8.38 5.25
C ASP A 35 -10.60 -9.04 5.39
N ILE A 36 -10.44 -10.24 4.83
CA ILE A 36 -9.16 -10.97 4.80
C ILE A 36 -8.15 -10.19 3.97
N ASP A 37 -8.54 -9.68 2.80
CA ASP A 37 -7.65 -8.90 1.95
C ASP A 37 -7.18 -7.61 2.66
N LEU A 38 -8.08 -6.95 3.38
CA LEU A 38 -7.75 -5.75 4.15
C LEU A 38 -6.78 -6.05 5.30
N ILE A 39 -7.01 -7.16 6.02
CA ILE A 39 -6.14 -7.61 7.11
C ILE A 39 -4.75 -7.96 6.58
N GLU A 40 -4.67 -8.72 5.48
CA GLU A 40 -3.40 -9.10 4.87
C GLU A 40 -2.64 -7.88 4.35
N THR A 41 -3.31 -6.93 3.68
CA THR A 41 -2.68 -5.68 3.26
C THR A 41 -2.16 -4.89 4.45
N ALA A 42 -2.94 -4.76 5.53
CA ALA A 42 -2.48 -4.06 6.73
C ALA A 42 -1.24 -4.73 7.34
N ASN A 43 -1.15 -6.06 7.30
CA ASN A 43 0.03 -6.79 7.77
C ASN A 43 1.24 -6.58 6.86
N ILE A 44 1.07 -6.65 5.54
CA ILE A 44 2.13 -6.35 4.56
C ILE A 44 2.68 -4.94 4.79
N LEU A 45 1.80 -3.95 4.98
CA LEU A 45 2.20 -2.58 5.28
C LEU A 45 3.00 -2.49 6.59
N ARG A 46 2.58 -3.16 7.66
CA ARG A 46 3.29 -3.18 8.95
C ARG A 46 4.65 -3.90 8.88
N GLU A 47 4.77 -4.91 8.04
CA GLU A 47 6.03 -5.64 7.84
C GLU A 47 7.01 -4.85 6.96
N THR A 48 6.50 -4.05 6.03
CA THR A 48 7.33 -3.30 5.08
C THR A 48 7.82 -1.96 5.64
N PHE A 49 6.96 -1.26 6.38
CA PHE A 49 7.28 0.06 6.94
C PHE A 49 7.69 -0.05 8.41
N ARG A 50 8.44 0.94 8.90
CA ARG A 50 8.94 0.94 10.28
C ARG A 50 7.80 1.21 11.25
N GLU A 51 7.93 0.78 12.49
CA GLU A 51 6.97 1.09 13.56
C GLU A 51 6.78 2.61 13.76
N SER A 52 7.82 3.41 13.48
CA SER A 52 7.75 4.87 13.53
C SER A 52 6.93 5.49 12.39
N ASP A 53 6.72 4.76 11.29
CA ASP A 53 5.96 5.23 10.14
C ASP A 53 4.45 5.18 10.46
N ILE A 54 3.71 6.18 9.98
CA ILE A 54 2.26 6.24 10.24
C ILE A 54 1.54 5.51 9.12
N ILE A 55 0.76 4.49 9.47
CA ILE A 55 -0.07 3.72 8.54
C ILE A 55 -1.54 3.92 8.94
N GLY A 56 -2.38 4.33 7.99
CA GLY A 56 -3.82 4.51 8.23
C GLY A 56 -4.66 3.96 7.08
N ARG A 57 -5.79 3.33 7.41
CA ARG A 57 -6.87 3.07 6.44
C ARG A 57 -7.71 4.33 6.32
N ILE A 58 -7.85 4.83 5.10
CA ILE A 58 -8.60 6.06 4.83
C ILE A 58 -10.05 5.71 4.53
N GLU A 59 -10.24 4.85 3.53
CA GLU A 59 -11.55 4.42 3.05
C GLU A 59 -11.56 2.92 2.73
N ARG A 60 -12.70 2.43 2.22
CA ARG A 60 -13.02 1.02 1.86
C ARG A 60 -11.79 0.11 1.81
N ASP A 61 -10.90 0.33 0.86
CA ASP A 61 -9.70 -0.46 0.58
C ASP A 61 -8.48 0.42 0.30
N GLU A 62 -8.54 1.65 0.77
CA GLU A 62 -7.51 2.66 0.59
C GLU A 62 -6.72 2.86 1.87
N PHE A 63 -5.40 2.92 1.74
CA PHE A 63 -4.47 3.18 2.83
C PHE A 63 -3.58 4.38 2.49
N ALA A 64 -3.15 5.09 3.53
CA ALA A 64 -2.07 6.05 3.47
C ALA A 64 -0.93 5.60 4.38
N VAL A 65 0.28 5.78 3.88
CA VAL A 65 1.51 5.65 4.66
C VAL A 65 2.26 6.97 4.65
N ILE A 66 2.66 7.42 5.83
CA ILE A 66 3.52 8.58 6.03
C ILE A 66 4.80 8.09 6.71
N PRO A 67 5.86 7.80 5.94
CA PRO A 67 7.13 7.42 6.52
C PRO A 67 7.76 8.61 7.24
N ILE A 68 8.14 8.40 8.50
CA ILE A 68 8.70 9.44 9.35
C ILE A 68 10.21 9.48 9.14
N ASP A 69 10.76 10.69 9.04
CA ASP A 69 12.20 10.91 8.83
C ASP A 69 12.77 10.23 7.57
N ALA A 70 11.94 10.03 6.54
CA ALA A 70 12.33 9.44 5.25
C ALA A 70 13.54 10.12 4.59
N HIS A 71 13.83 11.38 4.90
CA HIS A 71 15.01 12.10 4.43
C HIS A 71 16.33 11.67 5.10
N ARG A 72 16.28 10.94 6.24
CA ARG A 72 17.47 10.31 6.85
C ARG A 72 17.86 9.01 6.17
N ASP A 73 16.88 8.36 5.55
CA ASP A 73 17.11 7.17 4.75
C ASP A 73 17.70 7.61 3.39
N SER A 74 18.60 6.81 2.81
CA SER A 74 19.02 7.03 1.43
C SER A 74 17.81 6.82 0.50
N PRO A 75 17.75 7.49 -0.66
CA PRO A 75 16.66 7.28 -1.62
C PRO A 75 16.41 5.80 -1.92
N GLY A 76 17.48 4.99 -1.99
CA GLY A 76 17.40 3.55 -2.24
C GLY A 76 16.64 2.75 -1.17
N ILE A 77 16.64 3.17 0.10
CA ILE A 77 15.89 2.47 1.15
C ILE A 77 14.38 2.64 0.94
N MET A 78 13.95 3.81 0.47
CA MET A 78 12.52 4.03 0.18
C MET A 78 12.09 3.24 -1.06
N ASP A 79 12.96 3.17 -2.07
CA ASP A 79 12.74 2.35 -3.26
C ASP A 79 12.65 0.85 -2.89
N GLU A 80 13.53 0.36 -2.02
CA GLU A 80 13.48 -1.01 -1.49
C GLU A 80 12.17 -1.30 -0.76
N ARG A 81 11.73 -0.41 0.14
CA ARG A 81 10.44 -0.58 0.83
C ARG A 81 9.26 -0.60 -0.14
N LEU A 82 9.24 0.29 -1.12
CA LEU A 82 8.17 0.31 -2.12
C LEU A 82 8.18 -0.98 -2.97
N LEU A 83 9.36 -1.50 -3.30
CA LEU A 83 9.50 -2.77 -4.01
C LEU A 83 8.99 -3.94 -3.17
N ASP A 84 9.39 -4.04 -1.90
CA ASP A 84 8.95 -5.09 -0.98
C ASP A 84 7.43 -5.06 -0.78
N PHE A 85 6.88 -3.86 -0.59
CA PHE A 85 5.44 -3.66 -0.51
C PHE A 85 4.73 -4.19 -1.76
N THR A 86 5.24 -3.81 -2.94
CA THR A 86 4.68 -4.22 -4.23
C THR A 86 4.72 -5.75 -4.39
N VAL A 87 5.83 -6.39 -4.01
CA VAL A 87 5.98 -7.85 -4.02
C VAL A 87 4.98 -8.52 -3.08
N GLY A 88 4.78 -7.98 -1.88
CA GLY A 88 3.79 -8.46 -0.91
C GLY A 88 2.38 -8.45 -1.49
N ILE A 89 1.96 -7.32 -2.08
CA ILE A 89 0.64 -7.18 -2.70
C ILE A 89 0.44 -8.13 -3.89
N ILE A 90 1.47 -8.32 -4.73
CA ILE A 90 1.41 -9.27 -5.85
C ILE A 90 1.19 -10.71 -5.32
N LYS A 91 1.93 -11.11 -4.28
CA LYS A 91 1.77 -12.43 -3.66
C LYS A 91 0.37 -12.62 -3.06
N GLN A 92 -0.15 -11.60 -2.39
CA GLN A 92 -1.52 -11.58 -1.87
C GLN A 92 -2.55 -11.81 -2.99
N LYS A 93 -2.46 -11.05 -4.10
CA LYS A 93 -3.38 -11.18 -5.24
C LYS A 93 -3.29 -12.57 -5.91
N CYS A 94 -2.10 -13.16 -5.98
CA CYS A 94 -1.92 -14.50 -6.54
C CYS A 94 -2.56 -15.62 -5.69
N ARG A 95 -2.71 -15.45 -4.37
CA ARG A 95 -3.37 -16.44 -3.50
C ARG A 95 -4.88 -16.51 -3.68
N HIS A 96 -5.51 -15.39 -4.02
CA HIS A 96 -6.97 -15.27 -4.10
C HIS A 96 -7.51 -15.32 -5.54
N ARG A 97 -6.66 -15.50 -6.55
CA ARG A 97 -7.10 -15.65 -7.94
C ARG A 97 -7.68 -17.06 -8.16
N PRO A 98 -8.95 -17.19 -8.56
CA PRO A 98 -9.50 -18.50 -8.90
C PRO A 98 -8.75 -19.09 -10.12
N PRO A 99 -8.48 -20.40 -10.15
CA PRO A 99 -7.69 -21.04 -11.20
C PRO A 99 -8.31 -21.03 -12.62
N THR A 100 -9.50 -20.46 -12.80
CA THR A 100 -10.31 -20.60 -14.02
C THR A 100 -10.35 -19.38 -14.94
N LEU A 101 -9.58 -18.32 -14.67
CA LEU A 101 -9.51 -17.16 -15.58
C LEU A 101 -8.28 -17.24 -16.48
N THR A 102 -8.45 -17.84 -17.66
CA THR A 102 -7.57 -17.68 -18.82
C THR A 102 -7.90 -16.37 -19.55
N TRP A 103 -6.84 -15.66 -19.95
CA TRP A 103 -6.81 -14.31 -20.53
C TRP A 103 -7.67 -14.13 -21.78
#